data_AF-A0A1G4JU54-F1
#
_entry.id   AF-A0A1G4JU54-F1
#
_cell.length_a   1.000
_cell.length_b   1.000
_cell.length_c   1.000
_cell.angle_alpha   90.00
_cell.angle_beta   90.00
_cell.angle_gamma   90.00
#
_symmetry.space_group_name_H-M   'P 1'
#
loop_
_entity.id
_entity.type
_entity.pdbx_description
1 polymer ?
#
loop_
_entity_poly.entity_id
_entity_poly.type
_entity_poly.pdbx_seq_one_letter_code
_entity_poly.pdbx_strand_id
1 'polypeptide(L)'
;MQEAHLSREYFGFSQFFAVTFLLGFIIFWSLLPDLSIYQSDDSKNELFTFVHELVNLLPQRAWIIVINCVILMGMLFIYLGLLSYNEDVLTAPLDDLTTVTDSRANVVPCSTHEEFLQKYAFQETSGVLDVPITEVCKLLYGRQ
;
A
#
# COMPACT_ATOMS: atom_id res chain seq x y z
N MET A 1 -13.88 35.74 3.99
CA MET A 1 -13.15 34.52 4.39
C MET A 1 -14.00 33.24 4.33
N GLN A 2 -15.26 33.29 3.90
CA GLN A 2 -16.10 32.09 3.73
C GLN A 2 -15.86 31.39 2.37
N GLU A 3 -15.60 32.16 1.31
CA GLU A 3 -15.47 31.63 -0.07
C GLU A 3 -14.24 30.71 -0.26
N ALA A 4 -13.14 30.95 0.46
CA ALA A 4 -11.93 30.13 0.37
C ALA A 4 -12.08 28.74 1.05
N HIS A 5 -13.06 28.58 1.96
CA HIS A 5 -13.35 27.29 2.59
C HIS A 5 -14.13 26.39 1.63
N LEU A 6 -15.12 26.97 0.94
CA LEU A 6 -15.98 26.24 0.00
C LEU A 6 -15.20 25.67 -1.19
N SER A 7 -14.15 26.36 -1.66
CA SER A 7 -13.32 25.88 -2.77
C SER A 7 -12.47 24.65 -2.44
N ARG A 8 -12.10 24.47 -1.17
CA ARG A 8 -11.33 23.29 -0.70
C ARG A 8 -12.20 22.05 -0.52
N GLU A 9 -13.46 22.22 -0.13
CA GLU A 9 -14.38 21.09 0.09
C GLU A 9 -14.61 20.28 -1.20
N TYR A 10 -14.71 20.94 -2.35
CA TYR A 10 -14.92 20.27 -3.64
C TYR A 10 -13.63 19.96 -4.39
N PHE A 11 -12.46 20.38 -3.89
CA PHE A 11 -11.19 20.18 -4.60
C PHE A 11 -10.85 18.68 -4.72
N GLY A 12 -10.92 17.92 -3.61
CA GLY A 12 -10.64 16.48 -3.65
C GLY A 12 -11.65 15.71 -4.50
N PHE A 13 -12.93 16.07 -4.40
CA PHE A 13 -14.00 15.48 -5.22
C PHE A 13 -13.77 15.74 -6.72
N SER A 14 -13.59 17.01 -7.12
CA SER A 14 -13.34 17.37 -8.52
C SER A 14 -12.06 16.76 -9.07
N GLN A 15 -10.99 16.71 -8.28
CA GLN A 15 -9.74 16.04 -8.65
C GLN A 15 -9.98 14.54 -8.90
N PHE A 16 -10.73 13.86 -8.02
CA PHE A 16 -11.06 12.46 -8.19
C PHE A 16 -11.83 12.20 -9.49
N PHE A 17 -12.86 13.01 -9.78
CA PHE A 17 -13.62 12.92 -11.03
C PHE A 17 -12.74 13.19 -12.25
N ALA A 18 -11.92 14.24 -12.22
CA ALA A 18 -11.04 14.60 -13.32
C ALA A 18 -10.02 13.49 -13.60
N VAL A 19 -9.38 12.94 -12.56
CA VAL A 19 -8.40 11.86 -12.69
C VAL A 19 -9.06 10.57 -13.17
N THR A 20 -10.24 10.21 -12.65
CA THR A 20 -10.96 9.00 -13.05
C THR A 20 -11.42 9.08 -14.50
N PHE A 21 -11.95 10.24 -14.92
CA PHE A 21 -12.34 10.48 -16.29
C PHE A 21 -11.13 10.44 -17.24
N LEU A 22 -10.04 11.11 -16.87
CA LEU A 22 -8.80 11.10 -17.64
C LEU A 22 -8.22 9.67 -17.77
N LEU A 23 -8.24 8.89 -16.69
CA LEU A 23 -7.82 7.49 -16.71
C LEU A 23 -8.71 6.66 -17.65
N GLY A 24 -10.02 6.80 -17.54
CA GLY A 24 -10.97 6.11 -18.42
C GLY A 24 -10.75 6.48 -19.89
N PHE A 25 -10.52 7.76 -20.17
CA PHE A 25 -10.19 8.25 -21.50
C PHE A 25 -8.87 7.66 -22.02
N ILE A 26 -7.82 7.62 -21.19
CA ILE A 26 -6.52 7.04 -21.56
C ILE A 26 -6.65 5.55 -21.87
N ILE A 27 -7.37 4.78 -21.06
CA ILE A 27 -7.58 3.34 -21.28
C ILE A 27 -8.37 3.13 -22.57
N PHE A 28 -9.47 3.85 -22.76
CA PHE A 28 -10.29 3.76 -23.96
C PHE A 28 -9.49 4.15 -25.22
N TRP A 29 -8.72 5.23 -25.15
CA TRP A 29 -7.84 5.68 -26.23
C TRP A 29 -6.72 4.68 -26.51
N SER A 30 -6.16 4.04 -25.49
CA SER A 30 -5.09 3.05 -25.66
C SER A 30 -5.58 1.78 -26.38
N LEU A 31 -6.82 1.36 -26.14
CA LEU A 31 -7.40 0.11 -26.66
C LEU A 31 -8.10 0.26 -28.02
N LEU A 32 -8.33 1.48 -28.51
CA LEU A 32 -8.99 1.67 -29.79
C LEU A 32 -8.14 1.10 -30.95
N PRO A 33 -8.74 0.31 -31.88
CA PRO A 33 -8.03 -0.18 -33.05
C PRO A 33 -7.63 0.96 -33.97
N ASP A 34 -6.57 0.76 -34.75
CA ASP A 34 -6.15 1.74 -35.75
C ASP A 34 -7.23 1.89 -36.83
N LEU A 35 -7.68 3.12 -37.04
CA LEU A 35 -8.72 3.45 -38.02
C LEU A 35 -8.22 3.30 -39.46
N SER A 36 -6.89 3.28 -39.67
CA SER A 36 -6.27 3.07 -40.99
C SER A 36 -6.72 1.76 -41.65
N ILE A 37 -7.07 0.74 -40.85
CA ILE A 37 -7.50 -0.58 -41.31
C ILE A 37 -8.90 -0.54 -41.96
N TYR A 38 -9.73 0.43 -41.57
CA TYR A 38 -11.10 0.59 -42.09
C TYR A 38 -11.19 1.60 -43.25
N GLN A 39 -10.05 2.05 -43.76
CA GLN A 39 -9.95 2.92 -44.92
C GLN A 39 -10.29 2.13 -46.19
N SER A 40 -11.55 1.74 -46.33
CA SER A 40 -12.12 1.18 -47.56
C SER A 40 -12.63 2.31 -48.46
N ASP A 41 -12.60 2.04 -49.77
CA ASP A 41 -12.66 2.90 -50.97
C ASP A 41 -13.76 3.99 -51.06
N ASP A 42 -14.59 4.20 -50.03
CA ASP A 42 -15.70 5.17 -50.02
C ASP A 42 -15.41 6.38 -49.11
N SER A 43 -14.39 7.14 -49.50
CA SER A 43 -13.86 8.36 -48.87
C SER A 43 -14.82 9.58 -48.92
N LYS A 44 -16.11 9.41 -48.61
CA LYS A 44 -17.12 10.48 -48.69
C LYS A 44 -17.85 10.82 -47.39
N ASN A 45 -17.53 10.14 -46.29
CA ASN A 45 -18.13 10.46 -45.00
C ASN A 45 -17.28 11.51 -44.27
N GLU A 46 -17.73 12.77 -44.25
CA GLU A 46 -17.03 13.89 -43.58
C GLU A 46 -16.67 13.58 -42.11
N LEU A 47 -17.49 12.77 -41.43
CA LEU A 47 -17.22 12.30 -40.07
C LEU A 47 -15.94 11.45 -39.97
N PHE A 48 -15.64 10.60 -40.95
CA PHE A 48 -14.42 9.77 -40.92
C PHE A 48 -13.16 10.61 -41.09
N THR A 49 -13.20 11.61 -41.97
CA THR A 49 -12.11 12.58 -42.13
C THR A 49 -11.86 13.35 -40.85
N PHE A 50 -12.92 13.85 -40.19
CA PHE A 50 -12.82 14.55 -38.91
C PHE A 50 -12.23 13.67 -37.80
N VAL A 51 -12.68 12.42 -37.67
CA VAL A 51 -12.16 11.48 -36.67
C VAL A 51 -10.69 11.16 -36.94
N HIS A 52 -10.31 11.00 -38.21
CA HIS A 52 -8.91 10.74 -38.59
C HIS A 52 -8.00 11.92 -38.23
N GLU A 53 -8.41 13.16 -38.48
CA GLU A 53 -7.64 14.34 -38.06
C GLU A 53 -7.54 14.43 -36.52
N LEU A 54 -8.62 14.15 -35.80
CA LEU A 54 -8.62 14.13 -34.33
C LEU A 54 -7.68 13.06 -33.78
N VAL A 55 -7.58 11.91 -34.43
CA VAL A 55 -6.64 10.83 -34.06
C VAL A 55 -5.19 11.25 -34.27
N ASN A 56 -4.89 12.00 -35.33
CA ASN A 56 -3.54 12.51 -35.59
C ASN A 56 -3.14 13.65 -34.64
N LEU A 57 -4.09 14.36 -34.07
CA LEU A 57 -3.83 15.38 -33.04
C LEU A 57 -3.46 14.76 -31.69
N LEU A 58 -4.00 13.58 -31.39
CA LEU A 58 -3.78 12.89 -30.12
C LEU A 58 -2.40 12.20 -30.07
N PRO A 59 -1.78 12.10 -28.88
CA PRO A 59 -0.47 11.49 -28.73
C PRO A 59 -0.45 10.03 -29.20
N GLN A 60 0.69 9.62 -29.76
CA GLN A 60 0.89 8.27 -30.28
C GLN A 60 0.63 7.21 -29.21
N ARG A 61 -0.29 6.28 -29.50
CA ARG A 61 -0.80 5.25 -28.57
C ARG A 61 0.30 4.38 -27.95
N ALA A 62 1.35 4.08 -28.71
CA ALA A 62 2.47 3.26 -28.24
C ALA A 62 3.17 3.86 -27.00
N TRP A 63 3.40 5.17 -27.00
CA TRP A 63 4.03 5.86 -25.86
C TRP A 63 3.14 5.85 -24.62
N ILE A 64 1.83 5.96 -24.80
CA ILE A 64 0.86 5.89 -23.71
C ILE A 64 0.94 4.52 -23.03
N ILE A 65 0.97 3.43 -23.80
CA ILE A 65 1.09 2.06 -23.27
C ILE A 65 2.41 1.91 -22.51
N VAL A 66 3.52 2.35 -23.11
CA VAL A 66 4.85 2.26 -22.47
C VAL A 66 4.87 3.01 -21.14
N ILE A 67 4.35 4.24 -21.09
CA ILE A 67 4.29 5.03 -19.85
C ILE A 67 3.46 4.33 -18.78
N ASN A 68 2.29 3.79 -19.14
CA ASN A 68 1.45 3.06 -18.20
C ASN A 68 2.14 1.81 -17.67
N CYS A 69 2.79 1.02 -18.53
CA CYS A 69 3.57 -0.14 -18.11
C CYS A 69 4.73 0.24 -17.18
N VAL A 70 5.44 1.34 -17.46
CA VAL A 70 6.53 1.84 -16.60
C VAL A 70 6.00 2.27 -15.23
N ILE A 71 4.88 2.99 -15.18
CA ILE A 71 4.25 3.40 -13.91
C ILE A 71 3.82 2.17 -13.10
N LEU A 72 3.14 1.21 -13.73
CA LEU A 72 2.69 -0.02 -13.06
C LEU A 72 3.85 -0.85 -12.52
N MET A 73 4.90 -1.03 -13.32
CA MET A 73 6.11 -1.73 -12.86
C MET A 73 6.84 -0.96 -11.76
N GLY A 74 6.89 0.37 -11.85
CA GLY A 74 7.44 1.23 -10.80
C GLY A 74 6.69 1.08 -9.48
N MET A 75 5.35 1.09 -9.51
CA MET A 75 4.51 0.85 -8.33
C MET A 75 4.77 -0.54 -7.74
N LEU A 76 4.85 -1.57 -8.58
CA LEU A 76 5.15 -2.92 -8.14
C LEU A 76 6.50 -3.00 -7.41
N PHE A 77 7.56 -2.40 -7.98
CA PHE A 77 8.87 -2.38 -7.35
C PHE A 77 8.88 -1.63 -6.02
N ILE A 78 8.15 -0.51 -5.94
CA ILE A 78 7.98 0.24 -4.69
C ILE A 78 7.30 -0.65 -3.64
N TYR A 79 6.23 -1.38 -3.99
CA TYR A 79 5.55 -2.26 -3.04
C TYR A 79 6.40 -3.45 -2.60
N LEU A 80 7.15 -4.07 -3.51
CA LEU A 80 8.10 -5.13 -3.15
C LEU A 80 9.18 -4.57 -2.20
N GLY A 81 9.73 -3.39 -2.50
CA GLY A 81 10.71 -2.74 -1.64
C GLY A 81 10.16 -2.40 -0.25
N LEU A 82 8.93 -1.88 -0.17
CA LEU A 82 8.23 -1.63 1.09
C LEU A 82 7.97 -2.92 1.87
N LEU A 83 7.57 -4.00 1.20
CA LEU A 83 7.34 -5.29 1.84
C LEU A 83 8.64 -5.83 2.45
N SER A 84 9.72 -5.90 1.66
CA SER A 84 11.02 -6.35 2.15
C SER A 84 11.55 -5.46 3.27
N TYR A 85 11.39 -4.14 3.16
CA TYR A 85 11.82 -3.21 4.22
C TYR A 85 11.01 -3.40 5.52
N ASN A 86 9.71 -3.67 5.39
CA ASN A 86 8.87 -3.95 6.56
C ASN A 86 9.30 -5.25 7.25
N GLU A 87 9.51 -6.34 6.49
CA GLU A 87 9.92 -7.62 7.06
C GLU A 87 11.35 -7.61 7.62
N ASP A 88 12.32 -7.05 6.90
CA ASP A 88 13.73 -7.18 7.27
C ASP A 88 14.25 -6.08 8.21
N VAL A 89 13.61 -4.90 8.22
CA VAL A 89 14.13 -3.73 8.96
C VAL A 89 13.18 -3.28 10.07
N LEU A 90 11.88 -3.19 9.80
CA LEU A 90 10.91 -2.67 10.77
C LEU A 90 10.32 -3.75 11.68
N THR A 91 10.26 -4.99 11.22
CA THR A 91 9.74 -6.10 12.04
C THR A 91 10.80 -6.47 13.06
N ALA A 92 10.40 -6.48 14.34
CA ALA A 92 11.27 -6.96 15.41
C ALA A 92 11.63 -8.44 15.18
N PRO A 93 12.88 -8.86 15.47
CA PRO A 93 13.25 -10.25 15.33
C PRO A 93 12.40 -11.11 16.26
N LEU A 94 11.97 -12.30 15.79
CA LEU A 94 11.05 -13.17 16.54
C LEU A 94 11.58 -13.59 17.91
N ASP A 95 12.90 -13.59 18.08
CA ASP A 95 13.57 -13.95 19.33
C ASP A 95 13.65 -12.78 20.34
N ASP A 96 13.14 -11.59 19.98
CA ASP A 96 13.11 -10.42 20.86
C ASP A 96 11.77 -10.28 21.57
N LEU A 97 11.83 -10.16 22.90
CA LEU A 97 10.72 -9.88 23.80
C LEU A 97 9.95 -8.61 23.43
N THR A 98 10.60 -7.65 22.77
CA THR A 98 9.94 -6.44 22.24
C THR A 98 8.86 -6.73 21.21
N THR A 99 8.80 -7.94 20.64
CA THR A 99 7.72 -8.39 19.76
C THR A 99 6.37 -8.47 20.49
N VAL A 100 6.38 -8.75 21.80
CA VAL A 100 5.18 -8.87 22.65
C VAL A 100 4.99 -7.62 23.53
N THR A 101 6.09 -6.91 23.82
CA THR A 101 6.10 -5.81 24.78
C THR A 101 6.44 -4.48 24.10
N ASP A 102 5.74 -3.40 24.47
CA ASP A 102 6.08 -2.07 23.95
C ASP A 102 7.51 -1.64 24.34
N SER A 103 8.08 -0.72 23.58
CA SER A 103 9.37 -0.04 23.76
C SER A 103 9.61 0.60 25.14
N ARG A 104 8.59 0.70 25.99
CA ARG A 104 8.69 1.16 27.39
C ARG A 104 8.63 0.04 28.43
N ALA A 105 8.51 -1.21 28.02
CA ALA A 105 8.51 -2.34 28.93
C ALA A 105 9.88 -2.50 29.59
N ASN A 106 9.88 -2.64 30.92
CA ASN A 106 11.09 -2.91 31.68
C ASN A 106 11.27 -4.43 31.79
N VAL A 107 12.18 -5.00 31.00
CA VAL A 107 12.47 -6.44 31.04
C VAL A 107 13.30 -6.73 32.29
N VAL A 108 12.85 -7.67 33.13
CA VAL A 108 13.59 -8.03 34.35
C VAL A 108 14.64 -9.08 34.00
N PRO A 109 15.95 -8.79 34.12
CA PRO A 109 16.97 -9.78 33.91
C PRO A 109 16.98 -10.76 35.11
N CYS A 110 16.30 -11.90 34.96
CA CYS A 110 16.44 -13.01 35.90
C CYS A 110 17.55 -13.95 35.40
N SER A 111 18.66 -14.01 36.12
CA SER A 111 19.81 -14.83 35.70
C SER A 111 19.57 -16.33 35.93
N THR A 112 18.74 -16.67 36.91
CA THR A 112 18.53 -18.05 37.39
C THR A 112 17.07 -18.28 37.78
N HIS A 113 16.54 -19.49 37.55
CA HIS A 113 15.16 -19.84 37.92
C HIS A 113 14.87 -19.67 39.42
N GLU A 114 15.85 -19.93 40.28
CA GLU A 114 15.71 -19.73 41.73
C GLU A 114 15.55 -18.25 42.11
N GLU A 115 16.26 -17.35 41.42
CA GLU A 115 16.15 -15.90 41.61
C GLU A 115 14.75 -15.41 41.26
N PHE A 116 14.19 -15.94 40.16
CA PHE A 116 12.80 -15.70 39.77
C PHE A 116 11.81 -16.12 40.86
N LEU A 117 11.92 -17.37 41.35
CA LEU A 117 10.99 -17.90 42.35
C LEU A 117 11.03 -17.14 43.67
N GLN A 118 12.21 -16.77 44.16
CA GLN A 118 12.33 -16.08 45.44
C GLN A 118 11.92 -14.61 45.38
N LYS A 119 12.26 -13.92 44.28
CA LYS A 119 12.19 -12.45 44.23
C LYS A 119 10.99 -11.92 43.46
N TYR A 120 10.47 -12.69 42.51
CA TYR A 120 9.47 -12.19 41.55
C TYR A 120 8.21 -13.06 41.45
N ALA A 121 8.26 -14.37 41.75
CA ALA A 121 7.08 -15.24 41.62
C ALA A 121 5.96 -14.94 42.63
N PHE A 122 6.29 -14.37 43.79
CA PHE A 122 5.35 -14.09 44.88
C PHE A 122 5.31 -12.61 45.30
N GLN A 123 5.97 -11.73 44.55
CA GLN A 123 5.95 -10.29 44.78
C GLN A 123 5.50 -9.57 43.51
N GLU A 124 4.71 -8.52 43.68
CA GLU A 124 4.24 -7.72 42.55
C GLU A 124 5.42 -7.00 41.89
N THR A 125 5.60 -7.22 40.59
CA THR A 125 6.64 -6.61 39.78
C THR A 125 6.01 -5.93 38.56
N SER A 126 6.42 -4.70 38.28
CA SER A 126 6.03 -3.98 37.05
C SER A 126 6.82 -4.42 35.82
N GLY A 127 7.74 -5.37 35.98
CA GLY A 127 8.63 -5.80 34.91
C GLY A 127 8.09 -7.00 34.14
N VAL A 128 8.38 -7.05 32.84
CA VAL A 128 7.95 -8.15 31.98
C VAL A 128 8.96 -9.29 32.07
N LEU A 129 8.44 -10.50 32.26
CA LEU A 129 9.19 -11.73 32.44
C LEU A 129 8.91 -12.67 31.28
N ASP A 130 9.96 -13.29 30.76
CA ASP A 130 9.85 -14.21 29.64
C ASP A 130 9.34 -15.57 30.12
N VAL A 131 8.11 -15.89 29.74
CA VAL A 131 7.52 -17.21 29.90
C VAL A 131 7.03 -17.62 28.52
N PRO A 132 7.37 -18.81 28.00
CA PRO A 132 6.86 -19.27 26.73
C PRO A 132 5.34 -19.12 26.69
N ILE A 133 4.80 -18.47 25.66
CA ILE A 133 3.36 -18.14 25.57
C ILE A 133 2.47 -19.38 25.77
N THR A 134 2.96 -20.55 25.36
CA THR A 134 2.29 -21.85 25.55
C THR A 134 2.20 -22.27 27.01
N GLU A 135 3.16 -21.88 27.85
CA GLU A 135 3.21 -22.19 29.28
C GLU A 135 2.52 -21.12 30.14
N VAL A 136 2.23 -19.93 29.62
CA VAL A 136 1.56 -18.84 30.37
C VAL A 136 0.20 -19.29 30.91
N CYS A 137 -0.65 -19.92 30.09
CA CYS A 137 -1.95 -20.41 30.55
C CYS A 137 -1.83 -21.50 31.62
N LYS A 138 -0.79 -22.33 31.52
CA LYS A 138 -0.53 -23.39 32.51
C LYS A 138 0.02 -22.81 33.81
N LEU A 139 0.80 -21.74 33.76
CA LEU A 139 1.26 -21.04 34.94
C LEU A 139 0.11 -20.29 35.64
N LEU A 140 -0.74 -19.58 34.88
CA LEU A 140 -1.81 -18.74 35.42
C LEU A 140 -3.04 -19.54 35.87
N TYR A 141 -3.39 -20.60 35.14
CA TYR A 141 -4.62 -21.37 35.37
C TYR A 141 -4.35 -22.84 35.70
N GLY A 142 -3.09 -23.28 35.68
CA GLY A 142 -2.73 -24.60 36.17
C GLY A 142 -3.00 -24.66 37.66
N ARG A 143 -3.88 -25.59 38.03
CA ARG A 143 -4.17 -25.90 39.44
C ARG A 143 -2.85 -26.23 40.14
N GLN A 144 -2.50 -25.41 41.14
CA GLN A 144 -1.44 -25.71 42.12
C GLN A 144 -1.83 -26.90 42.98
#